data_AF-A0A2K6AXN4-F1
#
_entry.id   AF-A0A2K6AXN4-F1
#
_cell.length_a   1.000
_cell.length_b   1.000
_cell.length_c   1.000
_cell.angle_alpha   90.00
_cell.angle_beta   90.00
_cell.angle_gamma   90.00
#
_symmetry.space_group_name_H-M   'P 1'
#
loop_
_entity.id
_entity.type
_entity.pdbx_description
1 polymer ?
#
loop_
_entity_poly.entity_id
_entity_poly.type
_entity_poly.pdbx_seq_one_letter_code
_entity_poly.pdbx_strand_id
1 'polypeptide(L)'
;MPRSSQFKRILNRELTHLSETSRSGNQVSEYISRTFLDQQTEVELPKVTAEEAPQPMSRISGLHGLCHGASLSSATVPRFGVQTDQEEQLAKELEDTNRWGLDVFKVAELSGNRPLTAIIFSIFQAVFTDLEILAALFASAIHDVDHPGVSNQFLINTNSELALMYNDASVLENHHLAVGFKLLQAKNCDIFQNLSTKQRLSLRRMVIDMVLATDMSKHMNLLADLKTMVETKKVTSLGVLLLDNYSDRIQVLQNLVHCADLSNPTKPLPLYRQWTDRIMAEFFHQGDCERESGLDISPMCDKHTASVEKSQVGFIDYIAHPLWETWADLVHPDAQDLLDTLEDNREWYQSKIPRSPSDLTNPEWGGPDRFQFELTLEEAEEEDEEEEEDGEETTLDKEALKLPDTELLSPEAGPDPGDLPLDNQRT
;
A
#
# COMPACT_ATOMS: atom_id res chain seq x y z
N MET A 1 10.62 13.69 3.83
CA MET A 1 11.67 12.78 4.34
C MET A 1 11.84 12.88 5.86
N PRO A 2 12.01 14.06 6.50
CA PRO A 2 12.19 14.13 7.97
C PRO A 2 10.97 13.61 8.75
N ARG A 3 9.76 14.05 8.40
CA ARG A 3 8.53 13.65 9.08
C ARG A 3 8.25 12.14 9.05
N SER A 4 8.45 11.44 7.93
CA SER A 4 8.21 9.98 7.89
C SER A 4 9.12 9.24 8.89
N SER A 5 10.38 9.67 9.04
CA SER A 5 11.30 9.13 10.05
C SER A 5 10.75 9.34 11.47
N GLN A 6 10.25 10.55 11.76
CA GLN A 6 9.63 10.89 13.04
C GLN A 6 8.37 10.05 13.33
N PHE A 7 7.48 9.86 12.34
CA PHE A 7 6.30 8.99 12.46
C PHE A 7 6.68 7.55 12.77
N LYS A 8 7.69 7.02 12.07
CA LYS A 8 8.20 5.67 12.33
C LYS A 8 8.79 5.55 13.74
N ARG A 9 9.51 6.57 14.23
CA ARG A 9 10.05 6.61 15.61
C ARG A 9 8.94 6.61 16.66
N ILE A 10 7.94 7.48 16.52
CA ILE A 10 6.79 7.55 17.46
C ILE A 10 6.03 6.23 17.45
N LEU A 11 5.74 5.67 16.26
CA LEU A 11 5.09 4.36 16.18
C LEU A 11 5.92 3.27 16.85
N ASN A 12 7.24 3.22 16.63
CA ASN A 12 8.12 2.25 17.29
C ASN A 12 8.09 2.36 18.82
N ARG A 13 8.05 3.58 19.38
CA ARG A 13 7.91 3.83 20.82
C ARG A 13 6.62 3.21 21.36
N GLU A 14 5.51 3.45 20.68
CA GLU A 14 4.19 2.93 21.06
C GLU A 14 4.07 1.41 20.91
N LEU A 15 4.62 0.86 19.83
CA LEU A 15 4.65 -0.59 19.61
C LEU A 15 5.52 -1.29 20.66
N THR A 16 6.56 -0.63 21.18
CA THR A 16 7.35 -1.14 22.31
C THR A 16 6.51 -1.20 23.58
N HIS A 17 5.79 -0.13 23.91
CA HIS A 17 4.89 -0.09 25.06
C HIS A 17 3.75 -1.14 24.95
N LEU A 18 3.14 -1.28 23.77
CA LEU A 18 2.14 -2.30 23.50
C LEU A 18 2.69 -3.72 23.70
N SER A 19 3.93 -3.96 23.26
CA SER A 19 4.61 -5.25 23.39
C SER A 19 4.78 -5.66 24.85
N GLU A 20 5.10 -4.71 25.73
CA GLU A 20 5.30 -4.96 27.15
C GLU A 20 3.99 -5.19 27.92
N THR A 21 2.86 -4.72 27.39
CA THR A 21 1.57 -4.77 28.08
C THR A 21 1.00 -6.19 28.19
N SER A 22 1.19 -7.03 27.17
CA SER A 22 0.71 -8.43 27.19
C SER A 22 1.31 -9.27 26.07
N ARG A 23 1.27 -10.61 26.20
CA ARG A 23 1.65 -11.53 25.11
C ARG A 23 0.92 -11.24 23.79
N SER A 24 -0.38 -10.95 23.87
CA SER A 24 -1.17 -10.54 22.70
C SER A 24 -0.74 -9.19 22.13
N GLY A 25 -0.37 -8.24 23.00
CA GLY A 25 0.16 -6.94 22.60
C GLY A 25 1.50 -7.08 21.86
N ASN A 26 2.37 -7.97 22.34
CA ASN A 26 3.61 -8.33 21.65
C ASN A 26 3.36 -8.93 20.26
N GLN A 27 2.41 -9.86 20.12
CA GLN A 27 2.06 -10.41 18.79
C GLN A 27 1.53 -9.35 17.81
N VAL A 28 0.69 -8.42 18.29
CA VAL A 28 0.17 -7.31 17.48
C VAL A 28 1.29 -6.35 17.09
N SER A 29 2.17 -6.03 18.05
CA SER A 29 3.34 -5.17 17.85
C SER A 29 4.28 -5.74 16.77
N GLU A 30 4.65 -7.01 16.89
CA GLU A 30 5.50 -7.68 15.89
C GLU A 30 4.85 -7.73 14.51
N TYR A 31 3.54 -8.00 14.45
CA TYR A 31 2.80 -7.98 13.19
C TYR A 31 2.83 -6.60 12.53
N ILE A 32 2.56 -5.53 13.29
CA ILE A 32 2.56 -4.16 12.77
C ILE A 32 3.95 -3.79 12.27
N SER A 33 4.99 -4.02 13.07
CA SER A 33 6.36 -3.70 12.69
C SER A 33 6.82 -4.45 11.44
N ARG A 34 6.46 -5.73 11.29
CA ARG A 34 6.87 -6.52 10.12
C ARG A 34 6.12 -6.15 8.85
N THR A 35 4.88 -5.67 8.98
CA THR A 35 3.96 -5.46 7.84
C THR A 35 3.91 -4.01 7.38
N PHE A 36 3.97 -3.04 8.30
CA PHE A 36 3.72 -1.61 8.01
C PHE A 36 4.95 -0.70 8.14
N LEU A 37 6.08 -1.25 8.58
CA LEU A 37 7.36 -0.54 8.61
C LEU A 37 8.29 -1.12 7.56
N ASP A 38 8.96 -0.26 6.80
CA ASP A 38 10.05 -0.66 5.93
C ASP A 38 11.14 -1.34 6.76
N GLN A 39 11.33 -2.65 6.57
CA GLN A 39 12.47 -3.35 7.13
C GLN A 39 13.70 -2.94 6.32
N GLN A 40 14.60 -2.16 6.91
CA GLN A 40 15.96 -2.08 6.40
C GLN A 40 16.61 -3.42 6.68
N THR A 41 16.75 -4.26 5.66
CA THR A 41 17.55 -5.47 5.75
C THR A 41 19.01 -5.05 5.90
N GLU A 42 19.49 -4.89 7.13
CA GLU A 42 20.92 -4.97 7.40
C GLU A 42 21.35 -6.41 7.14
N VAL A 43 21.82 -6.66 5.92
CA VAL A 43 22.36 -7.96 5.55
C VAL A 43 23.76 -8.06 6.17
N GLU A 44 23.89 -8.79 7.28
CA GLU A 44 25.19 -9.35 7.66
C GLU A 44 25.66 -10.29 6.54
N LEU A 45 26.68 -9.86 5.80
CA LEU A 45 27.24 -10.60 4.66
C LEU A 45 27.76 -11.98 5.12
N PRO A 46 27.19 -13.10 4.64
CA PRO A 46 27.80 -14.40 4.84
C PRO A 46 29.02 -14.55 3.91
N LYS A 47 30.08 -15.22 4.38
CA LYS A 47 31.26 -15.53 3.56
C LYS A 47 30.90 -16.45 2.39
N VAL A 48 31.09 -15.93 1.18
CA VAL A 48 30.86 -16.60 -0.10
C VAL A 48 31.74 -17.85 -0.23
N THR A 49 31.14 -18.96 -0.64
CA THR A 49 31.82 -20.01 -1.41
C THR A 49 31.13 -20.13 -2.77
N ALA A 50 31.92 -20.05 -3.84
CA ALA A 50 31.49 -20.16 -5.24
C ALA A 50 31.05 -21.61 -5.56
N GLU A 51 30.22 -21.95 -6.54
CA GLU A 51 29.98 -21.43 -7.90
C GLU A 51 28.55 -21.81 -8.35
N GLU A 52 27.92 -21.04 -9.26
CA GLU A 52 27.37 -21.53 -10.54
C GLU A 52 26.89 -20.37 -11.43
N ALA A 53 26.96 -20.54 -12.76
CA ALA A 53 26.83 -19.49 -13.78
C ALA A 53 25.36 -19.22 -14.21
N PRO A 54 25.01 -17.99 -14.61
CA PRO A 54 23.64 -17.63 -14.97
C PRO A 54 23.27 -18.04 -16.42
N GLN A 55 22.08 -18.62 -16.59
CA GLN A 55 21.40 -18.76 -17.89
C GLN A 55 20.36 -17.64 -18.07
N PRO A 56 20.07 -17.19 -19.31
CA PRO A 56 19.09 -16.14 -19.53
C PRO A 56 17.67 -16.71 -19.48
N MET A 57 16.87 -16.34 -18.47
CA MET A 57 15.43 -16.58 -18.45
C MET A 57 14.66 -15.29 -18.73
N SER A 58 14.07 -15.20 -19.91
CA SER A 58 12.98 -14.29 -20.22
C SER A 58 11.78 -15.10 -20.71
N ARG A 59 11.12 -15.80 -19.78
CA ARG A 59 9.75 -16.32 -19.96
C ARG A 59 9.02 -16.32 -18.63
N ILE A 60 8.06 -15.40 -18.49
CA ILE A 60 6.99 -15.51 -17.48
C ILE A 60 6.25 -16.82 -17.77
N SER A 61 6.55 -17.85 -16.99
CA SER A 61 5.87 -19.14 -17.04
C SER A 61 5.12 -19.28 -15.72
N GLY A 62 3.79 -19.19 -15.76
CA GLY A 62 2.99 -19.10 -14.54
C GLY A 62 1.52 -18.77 -14.76
N LEU A 63 1.13 -18.33 -15.97
CA LEU A 63 -0.29 -18.27 -16.34
C LEU A 63 -0.82 -19.70 -16.51
N HIS A 64 -1.33 -20.28 -15.42
CA HIS A 64 -2.33 -21.33 -15.52
C HIS A 64 -3.40 -20.84 -16.49
N GLY A 65 -3.62 -21.59 -17.56
CA GLY A 65 -4.54 -21.19 -18.63
C GLY A 65 -5.92 -20.90 -18.03
N LEU A 66 -6.31 -19.62 -18.04
CA LEU A 66 -7.66 -19.21 -17.70
C LEU A 66 -8.61 -20.01 -18.60
N CYS A 67 -9.40 -20.90 -17.98
CA CYS A 67 -10.50 -21.56 -18.68
C CYS A 67 -11.39 -20.47 -19.25
N HIS A 68 -11.44 -20.37 -20.58
CA HIS A 68 -12.27 -19.41 -21.27
C HIS A 68 -13.73 -19.67 -20.91
N GLY A 69 -14.29 -18.81 -20.06
CA GLY A 69 -15.73 -18.55 -20.10
C GLY A 69 -16.08 -18.09 -21.51
N ALA A 70 -17.19 -18.59 -22.06
CA ALA A 70 -17.58 -18.41 -23.45
C ALA A 70 -17.29 -16.98 -23.95
N SER A 71 -16.52 -16.90 -25.03
CA SER A 71 -16.36 -15.66 -25.80
C SER A 71 -17.76 -15.10 -26.07
N LEU A 72 -18.02 -13.86 -25.63
CA LEU A 72 -19.26 -13.17 -25.96
C LEU A 72 -19.31 -12.99 -27.49
N SER A 73 -19.99 -13.91 -28.16
CA SER A 73 -20.05 -14.02 -29.61
C SER A 73 -21.05 -13.02 -30.17
N SER A 74 -20.67 -11.77 -30.44
CA SER A 74 -21.52 -10.74 -31.10
C SER A 74 -22.94 -10.53 -30.50
N ALA A 75 -23.26 -11.19 -29.39
CA ALA A 75 -24.50 -11.09 -28.67
C ALA A 75 -24.40 -9.87 -27.77
N THR A 76 -25.46 -9.08 -27.73
CA THR A 76 -25.64 -7.91 -26.87
C THR A 76 -24.96 -8.12 -25.53
N VAL A 77 -23.99 -7.26 -25.20
CA VAL A 77 -23.30 -7.27 -23.90
C VAL A 77 -24.38 -7.27 -22.83
N PRO A 78 -24.38 -8.25 -21.90
CA PRO A 78 -25.34 -8.30 -20.81
C PRO A 78 -25.34 -6.97 -20.04
N ARG A 79 -26.49 -6.54 -19.52
CA ARG A 79 -26.70 -5.23 -18.91
C ARG A 79 -25.62 -4.84 -17.87
N PHE A 80 -25.09 -5.81 -17.13
CA PHE A 80 -24.07 -5.63 -16.09
C PHE A 80 -22.74 -6.32 -16.41
N GLY A 81 -22.48 -6.65 -17.68
CA GLY A 81 -21.25 -7.33 -18.12
C GLY A 81 -21.14 -8.81 -17.72
N VAL A 82 -22.13 -9.35 -17.02
CA VAL A 82 -22.21 -10.74 -16.55
C VAL A 82 -23.53 -11.37 -16.98
N GLN A 83 -23.51 -12.66 -17.34
CA GLN A 83 -24.74 -13.42 -17.57
C GLN A 83 -25.23 -13.97 -16.22
N THR A 84 -26.46 -13.63 -15.84
CA THR A 84 -27.11 -14.11 -14.61
C THR A 84 -28.62 -14.21 -14.81
N ASP A 85 -29.24 -15.20 -14.17
CA ASP A 85 -30.70 -15.37 -14.15
C ASP A 85 -31.38 -14.44 -13.12
N GLN A 86 -30.59 -13.72 -12.31
CA GLN A 86 -31.04 -12.85 -11.22
C GLN A 86 -30.84 -11.35 -11.52
N GLU A 87 -31.02 -10.95 -12.78
CA GLU A 87 -30.71 -9.60 -13.27
C GLU A 87 -31.46 -8.48 -12.51
N GLU A 88 -32.72 -8.68 -12.14
CA GLU A 88 -33.51 -7.67 -11.39
C GLU A 88 -33.00 -7.48 -9.95
N GLN A 89 -32.58 -8.57 -9.31
CA GLN A 89 -32.03 -8.52 -7.95
C GLN A 89 -30.64 -7.89 -7.97
N LEU A 90 -29.81 -8.23 -8.96
CA LEU A 90 -28.52 -7.60 -9.18
C LEU A 90 -28.68 -6.10 -9.45
N ALA A 91 -29.67 -5.70 -10.26
CA ALA A 91 -29.97 -4.30 -10.53
C ALA A 91 -30.28 -3.53 -9.24
N LYS A 92 -31.09 -4.12 -8.35
CA LYS A 92 -31.45 -3.51 -7.07
C LYS A 92 -30.26 -3.31 -6.14
N GLU A 93 -29.36 -4.30 -6.04
CA GLU A 93 -28.15 -4.13 -5.24
C GLU A 93 -27.19 -3.10 -5.86
N LEU A 94 -27.10 -3.05 -7.18
CA LEU A 94 -26.28 -2.06 -7.89
C LEU A 94 -26.85 -0.63 -7.85
N GLU A 95 -28.10 -0.41 -7.41
CA GLU A 95 -28.60 0.94 -7.10
C GLU A 95 -27.77 1.60 -5.97
N ASP A 96 -27.24 0.78 -5.06
CA ASP A 96 -26.39 1.23 -3.96
C ASP A 96 -24.89 1.31 -4.36
N THR A 97 -24.52 1.20 -5.65
CA THR A 97 -23.11 1.22 -6.09
C THR A 97 -22.34 2.46 -5.60
N ASN A 98 -23.02 3.60 -5.51
CA ASN A 98 -22.44 4.87 -5.06
C ASN A 98 -22.50 5.05 -3.53
N ARG A 99 -22.82 3.99 -2.77
CA ARG A 99 -22.93 4.01 -1.31
C ARG A 99 -21.90 3.08 -0.68
N TRP A 100 -21.31 3.54 0.42
CA TRP A 100 -20.25 2.81 1.12
C TRP A 100 -20.65 1.42 1.63
N GLY A 101 -21.93 1.25 1.95
CA GLY A 101 -22.50 0.01 2.48
C GLY A 101 -22.91 -1.03 1.44
N LEU A 102 -22.49 -0.89 0.17
CA LEU A 102 -22.77 -1.89 -0.87
C LEU A 102 -22.31 -3.28 -0.42
N ASP A 103 -23.23 -4.25 -0.40
CA ASP A 103 -22.91 -5.63 -0.05
C ASP A 103 -22.29 -6.36 -1.25
N VAL A 104 -20.96 -6.30 -1.34
CA VAL A 104 -20.19 -6.95 -2.41
C VAL A 104 -20.35 -8.48 -2.39
N PHE A 105 -20.64 -9.10 -1.24
CA PHE A 105 -20.87 -10.55 -1.17
C PHE A 105 -22.19 -10.92 -1.84
N LYS A 106 -23.21 -10.09 -1.66
CA LYS A 106 -24.49 -10.24 -2.36
C LYS A 106 -24.36 -9.94 -3.85
N VAL A 107 -23.58 -8.93 -4.23
CA VAL A 107 -23.24 -8.69 -5.65
C VAL A 107 -22.53 -9.92 -6.24
N ALA A 108 -21.62 -10.57 -5.50
CA ALA A 108 -20.95 -11.79 -5.96
C ALA A 108 -21.94 -12.95 -6.18
N GLU A 109 -22.86 -13.19 -5.24
CA GLU A 109 -23.91 -14.20 -5.38
C GLU A 109 -24.76 -13.96 -6.64
N LEU A 110 -25.23 -12.73 -6.83
CA LEU A 110 -26.14 -12.36 -7.90
C LEU A 110 -25.47 -12.24 -9.28
N SER A 111 -24.15 -12.01 -9.33
CA SER A 111 -23.37 -11.86 -10.57
C SER A 111 -22.74 -13.17 -11.06
N GLY A 112 -23.01 -14.31 -10.41
CA GLY A 112 -22.37 -15.58 -10.74
C GLY A 112 -20.89 -15.60 -10.36
N ASN A 113 -20.58 -15.06 -9.17
CA ASN A 113 -19.24 -14.90 -8.60
C ASN A 113 -18.31 -14.00 -9.43
N ARG A 114 -18.87 -12.91 -9.99
CA ARG A 114 -18.13 -11.90 -10.79
C ARG A 114 -18.39 -10.47 -10.32
N PRO A 115 -18.23 -10.17 -9.01
CA PRO A 115 -18.57 -8.86 -8.46
C PRO A 115 -17.71 -7.74 -9.07
N LEU A 116 -16.43 -8.00 -9.33
CA LEU A 116 -15.50 -7.02 -9.89
C LEU A 116 -15.99 -6.47 -11.23
N THR A 117 -16.43 -7.35 -12.14
CA THR A 117 -16.93 -6.95 -13.46
C THR A 117 -18.18 -6.08 -13.35
N ALA A 118 -19.13 -6.45 -12.47
CA ALA A 118 -20.39 -5.74 -12.30
C ALA A 118 -20.20 -4.34 -11.67
N ILE A 119 -19.28 -4.23 -10.71
CA ILE A 119 -19.01 -3.00 -9.97
C ILE A 119 -18.24 -1.99 -10.85
N ILE A 120 -17.15 -2.41 -11.51
CA ILE A 120 -16.34 -1.51 -12.37
C ILE A 120 -17.19 -0.87 -13.46
N PHE A 121 -18.15 -1.60 -14.03
CA PHE A 121 -19.01 -1.09 -15.08
C PHE A 121 -19.89 0.10 -14.62
N SER A 122 -20.16 0.21 -13.33
CA SER A 122 -21.15 1.12 -12.76
C SER A 122 -20.57 2.44 -12.21
N ILE A 123 -19.25 2.52 -11.96
CA ILE A 123 -18.63 3.58 -11.12
C ILE A 123 -18.18 4.85 -11.87
N PHE A 124 -18.16 4.92 -13.21
CA PHE A 124 -17.54 6.04 -13.91
C PHE A 124 -18.27 7.40 -13.78
N GLN A 125 -17.84 8.30 -12.87
CA GLN A 125 -17.98 9.78 -12.94
C GLN A 125 -17.24 10.61 -11.83
N ALA A 126 -16.65 11.76 -12.22
CA ALA A 126 -16.32 13.02 -11.46
C ALA A 126 -14.96 13.28 -10.73
N VAL A 127 -14.70 14.60 -10.50
CA VAL A 127 -13.54 15.37 -9.94
C VAL A 127 -12.18 15.16 -10.60
N PHE A 128 -11.76 13.92 -10.74
CA PHE A 128 -10.57 13.60 -11.50
C PHE A 128 -10.88 13.61 -12.99
N THR A 129 -9.86 13.73 -13.84
CA THR A 129 -10.06 13.52 -15.28
C THR A 129 -10.54 12.10 -15.52
N ASP A 130 -11.29 11.86 -16.59
CA ASP A 130 -11.77 10.52 -16.92
C ASP A 130 -10.62 9.48 -16.99
N LEU A 131 -9.41 9.92 -17.37
CA LEU A 131 -8.23 9.08 -17.42
C LEU A 131 -7.70 8.70 -16.04
N GLU A 132 -7.75 9.61 -15.07
CA GLU A 132 -7.36 9.36 -13.68
C GLU A 132 -8.39 8.48 -12.97
N ILE A 133 -9.68 8.71 -13.20
CA ILE A 133 -10.75 7.82 -12.71
C ILE A 133 -10.55 6.41 -13.29
N LEU A 134 -10.36 6.31 -14.60
CA LEU A 134 -10.07 5.03 -15.26
C LEU A 134 -8.82 4.36 -14.68
N ALA A 135 -7.76 5.12 -14.41
CA ALA A 135 -6.54 4.59 -13.82
C ALA A 135 -6.76 4.09 -12.40
N ALA A 136 -7.49 4.83 -11.55
CA ALA A 136 -7.77 4.43 -10.17
C ALA A 136 -8.62 3.16 -10.13
N LEU A 137 -9.70 3.12 -10.91
CA LEU A 137 -10.55 1.93 -11.01
C LEU A 137 -9.78 0.72 -11.54
N PHE A 138 -8.94 0.92 -12.56
CA PHE A 138 -8.11 -0.17 -13.08
C PHE A 138 -7.06 -0.62 -12.08
N ALA A 139 -6.39 0.30 -11.38
CA ALA A 139 -5.43 -0.01 -10.32
C ALA A 139 -6.09 -0.83 -9.20
N SER A 140 -7.22 -0.37 -8.65
CA SER A 140 -7.98 -1.12 -7.64
C SER A 140 -8.40 -2.51 -8.14
N ALA A 141 -8.73 -2.65 -9.43
CA ALA A 141 -9.14 -3.93 -10.00
C ALA A 141 -7.99 -4.95 -10.13
N ILE A 142 -6.76 -4.48 -10.34
CA ILE A 142 -5.59 -5.35 -10.55
C ILE A 142 -4.67 -5.42 -9.35
N HIS A 143 -4.89 -4.64 -8.29
CA HIS A 143 -3.88 -4.43 -7.25
C HIS A 143 -3.41 -5.73 -6.58
N ASP A 144 -4.26 -6.75 -6.50
CA ASP A 144 -3.98 -8.09 -5.93
C ASP A 144 -4.12 -9.24 -6.95
N VAL A 145 -4.08 -8.96 -8.25
CA VAL A 145 -4.27 -10.01 -9.27
C VAL A 145 -3.16 -11.07 -9.17
N ASP A 146 -3.53 -12.35 -9.10
CA ASP A 146 -2.60 -13.47 -8.95
C ASP A 146 -1.89 -13.51 -7.57
N HIS A 147 -2.51 -12.97 -6.52
CA HIS A 147 -2.04 -13.11 -5.14
C HIS A 147 -2.05 -14.59 -4.69
N PRO A 148 -0.93 -15.13 -4.17
CA PRO A 148 -0.80 -16.54 -3.80
C PRO A 148 -1.40 -16.88 -2.43
N GLY A 149 -1.90 -15.89 -1.68
CA GLY A 149 -2.45 -16.06 -0.33
C GLY A 149 -1.36 -16.14 0.76
N VAL A 150 -0.19 -15.57 0.49
CA VAL A 150 0.96 -15.49 1.43
C VAL A 150 1.66 -14.15 1.26
N SER A 151 2.30 -13.65 2.30
CA SER A 151 2.94 -12.32 2.32
C SER A 151 4.25 -12.23 1.53
N ASN A 152 4.65 -11.00 1.20
CA ASN A 152 5.99 -10.69 0.65
C ASN A 152 7.11 -11.33 1.49
N GLN A 153 7.04 -11.24 2.82
CA GLN A 153 8.05 -11.82 3.71
C GLN A 153 8.13 -13.34 3.62
N PHE A 154 6.99 -14.03 3.48
CA PHE A 154 6.98 -15.47 3.27
C PHE A 154 7.66 -15.85 1.94
N LEU A 155 7.37 -15.11 0.86
CA LEU A 155 7.98 -15.31 -0.45
C LEU A 155 9.51 -15.11 -0.43
N ILE A 156 9.98 -14.15 0.35
CA ILE A 156 11.42 -13.88 0.56
C ILE A 156 12.05 -15.02 1.37
N ASN A 157 11.47 -15.37 2.52
CA ASN A 157 12.00 -16.41 3.40
C ASN A 157 12.08 -17.80 2.73
N THR A 158 11.20 -18.06 1.77
CA THR A 158 11.17 -19.31 0.99
C THR A 158 12.00 -19.26 -0.30
N ASN A 159 12.69 -18.15 -0.58
CA ASN A 159 13.45 -17.93 -1.83
C ASN A 159 12.61 -18.21 -3.08
N SER A 160 11.35 -17.78 -3.06
CA SER A 160 10.43 -17.99 -4.18
C SER A 160 10.94 -17.34 -5.47
N GLU A 161 10.53 -17.86 -6.63
CA GLU A 161 10.89 -17.28 -7.92
C GLU A 161 10.47 -15.81 -8.05
N LEU A 162 9.33 -15.43 -7.45
CA LEU A 162 8.85 -14.04 -7.44
C LEU A 162 9.79 -13.14 -6.63
N ALA A 163 10.19 -13.57 -5.42
CA ALA A 163 11.11 -12.80 -4.59
C ALA A 163 12.45 -12.57 -5.29
N LEU A 164 13.00 -13.63 -5.92
CA LEU A 164 14.22 -13.52 -6.73
C LEU A 164 14.05 -12.61 -7.96
N MET A 165 12.90 -12.68 -8.63
CA MET A 165 12.61 -11.86 -9.81
C MET A 165 12.51 -10.36 -9.48
N TYR A 166 11.91 -10.04 -8.34
CA TYR A 166 11.66 -8.67 -7.90
C TYR A 166 12.65 -8.16 -6.85
N ASN A 167 13.70 -8.94 -6.56
CA ASN A 167 14.80 -8.58 -5.67
C ASN A 167 14.30 -8.12 -4.29
N ASP A 168 13.36 -8.89 -3.73
CA ASP A 168 12.79 -8.72 -2.39
C ASP A 168 12.06 -7.37 -2.15
N ALA A 169 11.86 -6.55 -3.19
CA ALA A 169 11.27 -5.22 -3.09
C ALA A 169 9.86 -5.21 -3.69
N SER A 170 8.83 -4.99 -2.85
CA SER A 170 7.42 -4.94 -3.23
C SER A 170 7.06 -6.06 -4.22
N VAL A 171 7.38 -7.31 -3.80
CA VAL A 171 7.43 -8.49 -4.68
C VAL A 171 6.07 -8.75 -5.32
N LEU A 172 5.02 -8.79 -4.51
CA LEU A 172 3.65 -9.01 -4.92
C LEU A 172 3.12 -7.84 -5.75
N GLU A 173 3.33 -6.60 -5.32
CA GLU A 173 2.78 -5.42 -5.99
C GLU A 173 3.37 -5.25 -7.40
N ASN A 174 4.66 -5.56 -7.57
CA ASN A 174 5.28 -5.63 -8.90
C ASN A 174 4.71 -6.77 -9.75
N HIS A 175 4.43 -7.93 -9.15
CA HIS A 175 3.80 -9.07 -9.83
C HIS A 175 2.38 -8.75 -10.30
N HIS A 176 1.56 -8.14 -9.44
CA HIS A 176 0.20 -7.70 -9.72
C HIS A 176 0.16 -6.76 -10.93
N LEU A 177 1.06 -5.77 -10.96
CA LEU A 177 1.25 -4.88 -12.11
C LEU A 177 1.66 -5.63 -13.38
N ALA A 178 2.64 -6.53 -13.29
CA ALA A 178 3.13 -7.29 -14.43
C ALA A 178 2.02 -8.14 -15.05
N VAL A 179 1.26 -8.88 -14.23
CA VAL A 179 0.14 -9.71 -14.66
C VAL A 179 -0.98 -8.85 -15.24
N GLY A 180 -1.43 -7.82 -14.53
CA GLY A 180 -2.54 -6.95 -14.96
C GLY A 180 -2.29 -6.32 -16.33
N PHE A 181 -1.09 -5.78 -16.58
CA PHE A 181 -0.73 -5.24 -17.89
C PHE A 181 -0.46 -6.32 -18.94
N LYS A 182 0.02 -7.51 -18.55
CA LYS A 182 0.24 -8.61 -19.48
C LYS A 182 -1.08 -9.15 -20.04
N LEU A 183 -2.13 -9.20 -19.22
CA LEU A 183 -3.46 -9.66 -19.63
C LEU A 183 -4.06 -8.81 -20.76
N LEU A 184 -3.72 -7.51 -20.84
CA LEU A 184 -4.14 -6.65 -21.95
C LEU A 184 -3.60 -7.08 -23.32
N GLN A 185 -2.50 -7.84 -23.35
CA GLN A 185 -1.90 -8.36 -24.58
C GLN A 185 -2.61 -9.62 -25.09
N ALA A 186 -3.54 -10.20 -24.31
CA ALA A 186 -4.34 -11.32 -24.76
C ALA A 186 -5.34 -10.88 -25.84
N LYS A 187 -5.80 -11.85 -26.65
CA LYS A 187 -6.71 -11.60 -27.76
C LYS A 187 -8.01 -10.98 -27.25
N ASN A 188 -8.39 -9.82 -27.79
CA ASN A 188 -9.59 -9.06 -27.43
C ASN A 188 -9.64 -8.56 -25.97
N CYS A 189 -8.48 -8.42 -25.31
CA CYS A 189 -8.40 -7.95 -23.92
C CYS A 189 -7.83 -6.54 -23.76
N ASP A 190 -7.35 -5.89 -24.84
CA ASP A 190 -6.83 -4.52 -24.77
C ASP A 190 -7.96 -3.49 -24.65
N ILE A 191 -8.46 -3.30 -23.41
CA ILE A 191 -9.47 -2.30 -23.07
C ILE A 191 -8.97 -0.85 -23.30
N PHE A 192 -7.66 -0.65 -23.51
CA PHE A 192 -7.04 0.65 -23.75
C PHE A 192 -6.66 0.87 -25.22
N GLN A 193 -7.06 -0.01 -26.14
CA GLN A 193 -6.69 0.05 -27.57
C GLN A 193 -7.03 1.39 -28.25
N ASN A 194 -8.09 2.06 -27.79
CA ASN A 194 -8.57 3.32 -28.37
C ASN A 194 -8.00 4.57 -27.68
N LEU A 195 -7.19 4.42 -26.63
CA LEU A 195 -6.49 5.54 -26.01
C LEU A 195 -5.28 5.95 -26.86
N SER A 196 -5.01 7.25 -26.94
CA SER A 196 -3.78 7.75 -27.58
C SER A 196 -2.53 7.24 -26.84
N THR A 197 -1.39 7.19 -27.52
CA THR A 197 -0.11 6.78 -26.92
C THR A 197 0.23 7.59 -25.65
N LYS A 198 -0.03 8.91 -25.67
CA LYS A 198 0.19 9.79 -24.51
C LYS A 198 -0.72 9.41 -23.33
N GLN A 199 -2.00 9.13 -23.58
CA GLN A 199 -2.94 8.69 -22.55
C GLN A 199 -2.54 7.33 -21.97
N ARG A 200 -2.12 6.37 -22.81
CA ARG A 200 -1.67 5.04 -22.34
C ARG A 200 -0.45 5.14 -21.44
N LEU A 201 0.53 5.99 -21.79
CA LEU A 201 1.72 6.22 -20.96
C LEU A 201 1.35 6.88 -19.63
N SER A 202 0.46 7.88 -19.65
CA SER A 202 -0.01 8.55 -18.44
C SER A 202 -0.79 7.60 -17.53
N LEU A 203 -1.74 6.84 -18.09
CA LEU A 203 -2.51 5.83 -17.35
C LEU A 203 -1.59 4.78 -16.74
N ARG A 204 -0.64 4.26 -17.53
CA ARG A 204 0.32 3.25 -17.04
C ARG A 204 1.12 3.79 -15.86
N ARG A 205 1.61 5.03 -15.93
CA ARG A 205 2.35 5.66 -14.83
C ARG A 205 1.49 5.74 -13.57
N MET A 206 0.28 6.29 -13.67
CA MET A 206 -0.61 6.44 -12.51
C MET A 206 -0.97 5.09 -11.88
N VAL A 207 -1.26 4.07 -12.69
CA VAL A 207 -1.57 2.72 -12.20
C VAL A 207 -0.38 2.09 -11.47
N ILE A 208 0.85 2.25 -12.00
CA ILE A 208 2.07 1.78 -11.33
C ILE A 208 2.24 2.49 -9.99
N ASP A 209 2.14 3.82 -9.98
CA ASP A 209 2.27 4.63 -8.77
C ASP A 209 1.23 4.22 -7.70
N MET A 210 -0.01 3.90 -8.10
CA MET A 210 -1.09 3.48 -7.18
C MET A 210 -0.94 2.05 -6.66
N VAL A 211 -0.63 1.06 -7.51
CA VAL A 211 -0.51 -0.34 -7.05
C VAL A 211 0.75 -0.53 -6.20
N LEU A 212 1.87 0.13 -6.51
CA LEU A 212 3.03 0.07 -5.60
C LEU A 212 2.77 0.74 -4.24
N ALA A 213 1.79 1.64 -4.16
CA ALA A 213 1.38 2.25 -2.90
C ALA A 213 0.48 1.34 -2.04
N THR A 214 0.01 0.20 -2.56
CA THR A 214 -0.70 -0.80 -1.73
C THR A 214 0.25 -1.73 -0.99
N ASP A 215 1.57 -1.62 -1.20
CA ASP A 215 2.55 -2.28 -0.35
C ASP A 215 2.44 -1.71 1.07
N MET A 216 1.99 -2.56 2.00
CA MET A 216 1.73 -2.16 3.38
C MET A 216 2.96 -1.60 4.08
N SER A 217 4.18 -1.98 3.68
CA SER A 217 5.42 -1.43 4.25
C SER A 217 5.55 0.09 4.02
N LYS A 218 4.83 0.62 3.02
CA LYS A 218 4.83 2.04 2.64
C LYS A 218 3.77 2.86 3.38
N HIS A 219 2.90 2.23 4.18
CA HIS A 219 1.80 2.90 4.87
C HIS A 219 2.24 4.17 5.60
N MET A 220 3.31 4.11 6.40
CA MET A 220 3.75 5.27 7.19
C MET A 220 4.23 6.43 6.32
N ASN A 221 4.83 6.14 5.17
CA ASN A 221 5.22 7.18 4.21
C ASN A 221 3.98 7.86 3.62
N LEU A 222 2.99 7.06 3.20
CA LEU A 222 1.73 7.56 2.63
C LEU A 222 0.95 8.42 3.64
N LEU A 223 0.88 7.97 4.91
CA LEU A 223 0.22 8.69 5.99
C LEU A 223 0.90 10.02 6.30
N ALA A 224 2.23 10.04 6.39
CA ALA A 224 3.00 11.27 6.62
C ALA A 224 2.78 12.28 5.48
N ASP A 225 2.84 11.80 4.25
CA ASP A 225 2.59 12.59 3.05
C ASP A 225 1.15 13.15 3.08
N LEU A 226 0.14 12.32 3.39
CA LEU A 226 -1.26 12.74 3.51
C LEU A 226 -1.46 13.81 4.58
N LYS A 227 -0.84 13.67 5.76
CA LYS A 227 -0.91 14.69 6.82
C LYS A 227 -0.32 16.02 6.38
N THR A 228 0.84 16.02 5.72
CA THR A 228 1.41 17.24 5.13
C THR A 228 0.48 17.88 4.10
N MET A 229 -0.23 17.07 3.31
CA MET A 229 -1.24 17.58 2.38
C MET A 229 -2.42 18.23 3.11
N VAL A 230 -2.92 17.64 4.19
CA VAL A 230 -4.01 18.21 5.02
C VAL A 230 -3.61 19.57 5.58
N GLU A 231 -2.39 19.71 6.10
CA GLU A 231 -1.87 20.98 6.65
C GLU A 231 -1.73 22.08 5.59
N THR A 232 -1.36 21.68 4.37
CA THR A 232 -1.08 22.61 3.26
C THR A 232 -2.26 22.79 2.31
N LYS A 233 -3.40 22.15 2.60
CA LYS A 233 -4.54 22.10 1.68
C LYS A 233 -5.06 23.48 1.35
N LYS A 234 -5.14 23.76 0.05
CA LYS A 234 -5.84 24.93 -0.46
C LYS A 234 -7.24 24.51 -0.84
N VAL A 235 -8.23 25.09 -0.17
CA VAL A 235 -9.64 24.83 -0.44
C VAL A 235 -10.22 26.01 -1.20
N THR A 236 -10.97 25.74 -2.27
CA THR A 236 -11.74 26.78 -2.96
C THR A 236 -12.81 27.37 -2.04
N SER A 237 -13.40 28.51 -2.43
CA SER A 237 -14.56 29.09 -1.74
C SER A 237 -15.80 28.16 -1.69
N LEU A 238 -15.79 27.06 -2.44
CA LEU A 238 -16.85 26.05 -2.49
C LEU A 238 -16.54 24.78 -1.68
N GLY A 239 -15.45 24.75 -0.91
CA GLY A 239 -15.09 23.57 -0.11
C GLY A 239 -14.34 22.47 -0.88
N VAL A 240 -14.05 22.67 -2.17
CA VAL A 240 -13.34 21.69 -3.01
C VAL A 240 -11.82 21.86 -2.90
N LEU A 241 -11.10 20.75 -2.72
CA LEU A 241 -9.63 20.69 -2.74
C LEU A 241 -9.05 21.15 -4.08
N LEU A 242 -8.07 22.06 -4.02
CA LEU A 242 -7.27 22.45 -5.17
C LEU A 242 -6.04 21.54 -5.26
N LEU A 243 -5.98 20.74 -6.32
CA LEU A 243 -4.86 19.87 -6.65
C LEU A 243 -4.24 20.38 -7.96
N ASP A 244 -3.22 21.23 -7.83
CA ASP A 244 -2.71 22.07 -8.92
C ASP A 244 -1.75 21.32 -9.86
N ASN A 245 -1.09 20.28 -9.36
CA ASN A 245 -0.04 19.57 -10.09
C ASN A 245 -0.21 18.04 -10.03
N TYR A 246 0.54 17.31 -10.86
CA TYR A 246 0.46 15.86 -10.91
C TYR A 246 0.81 15.19 -9.57
N SER A 247 1.78 15.72 -8.83
CA SER A 247 2.25 15.17 -7.55
C SER A 247 1.13 15.17 -6.52
N ASP A 248 0.44 16.30 -6.36
CA ASP A 248 -0.68 16.40 -5.42
C ASP A 248 -1.80 15.42 -5.81
N ARG A 249 -2.10 15.33 -7.11
CA ARG A 249 -3.18 14.47 -7.64
C ARG A 249 -2.87 12.99 -7.45
N ILE A 250 -1.66 12.55 -7.79
CA ILE A 250 -1.29 11.13 -7.65
C ILE A 250 -1.21 10.73 -6.18
N GLN A 251 -0.75 11.62 -5.30
CA GLN A 251 -0.68 11.36 -3.86
C GLN A 251 -2.08 11.18 -3.24
N VAL A 252 -3.08 11.96 -3.66
CA VAL A 252 -4.48 11.74 -3.26
C VAL A 252 -4.98 10.41 -3.80
N LEU A 253 -4.70 10.07 -5.06
CA LEU A 253 -5.16 8.83 -5.68
C LEU A 253 -4.51 7.58 -5.04
N GLN A 254 -3.22 7.63 -4.70
CA GLN A 254 -2.53 6.58 -3.94
C GLN A 254 -3.20 6.36 -2.58
N ASN A 255 -3.44 7.43 -1.82
CA ASN A 255 -4.14 7.34 -0.54
C ASN A 255 -5.59 6.89 -0.69
N LEU A 256 -6.29 7.28 -1.75
CA LEU A 256 -7.65 6.82 -2.03
C LEU A 256 -7.71 5.30 -2.22
N VAL A 257 -6.80 4.75 -3.03
CA VAL A 257 -6.71 3.30 -3.25
C VAL A 257 -6.29 2.57 -1.97
N HIS A 258 -5.32 3.11 -1.23
CA HIS A 258 -4.86 2.55 0.05
C HIS A 258 -5.95 2.57 1.14
N CYS A 259 -6.71 3.66 1.26
CA CYS A 259 -7.88 3.73 2.13
C CYS A 259 -8.95 2.72 1.70
N ALA A 260 -9.18 2.55 0.39
CA ALA A 260 -10.14 1.57 -0.11
C ALA A 260 -9.71 0.14 0.25
N ASP A 261 -8.42 -0.18 0.18
CA ASP A 261 -7.86 -1.46 0.59
C ASP A 261 -8.00 -1.69 2.11
N LEU A 262 -7.71 -0.66 2.91
CA LEU A 262 -7.88 -0.67 4.37
C LEU A 262 -9.29 -0.24 4.83
N SER A 263 -10.32 -0.46 4.01
CA SER A 263 -11.69 -0.02 4.30
C SER A 263 -12.53 -1.01 5.09
N ASN A 264 -12.11 -2.26 5.23
CA ASN A 264 -12.91 -3.31 5.88
C ASN A 264 -13.45 -2.89 7.26
N PRO A 265 -12.65 -2.27 8.16
CA PRO A 265 -13.11 -1.86 9.47
C PRO A 265 -14.11 -0.69 9.47
N THR A 266 -14.24 0.06 8.37
CA THR A 266 -15.20 1.18 8.25
C THR A 266 -16.53 0.76 7.61
N LYS A 267 -16.68 -0.52 7.25
CA LYS A 267 -17.93 -1.07 6.72
C LYS A 267 -18.87 -1.47 7.85
N PRO A 268 -20.19 -1.56 7.60
CA PRO A 268 -21.13 -2.11 8.57
C PRO A 268 -20.64 -3.45 9.15
N LEU A 269 -20.78 -3.63 10.46
CA LEU A 269 -20.25 -4.77 11.20
C LEU A 269 -20.47 -6.15 10.55
N PRO A 270 -21.64 -6.48 9.95
CA PRO A 270 -21.82 -7.77 9.29
C PRO A 270 -20.88 -8.01 8.09
N LEU A 271 -20.50 -6.96 7.37
CA LEU A 271 -19.53 -7.04 6.27
C LEU A 271 -18.12 -7.12 6.83
N TYR A 272 -17.78 -6.26 7.81
CA TYR A 272 -16.45 -6.26 8.42
C TYR A 272 -16.10 -7.63 9.01
N ARG A 273 -17.03 -8.26 9.73
CA ARG A 273 -16.81 -9.60 10.30
C ARG A 273 -16.51 -10.67 9.26
N GLN A 274 -17.18 -10.63 8.10
CA GLN A 274 -16.89 -11.57 7.01
C GLN A 274 -15.49 -11.36 6.43
N TRP A 275 -15.03 -10.10 6.36
CA TRP A 275 -13.66 -9.79 5.95
C TRP A 275 -12.63 -10.26 6.98
N THR A 276 -12.88 -10.02 8.27
CA THR A 276 -12.04 -10.52 9.37
C THR A 276 -11.91 -12.05 9.31
N ASP A 277 -13.03 -12.78 9.13
CA ASP A 277 -13.00 -14.25 9.04
C ASP A 277 -12.15 -14.72 7.85
N ARG A 278 -12.23 -14.03 6.71
CA ARG A 278 -11.47 -14.36 5.48
C ARG A 278 -9.98 -14.11 5.63
N ILE A 279 -9.58 -12.93 6.12
CA ILE A 279 -8.16 -12.62 6.30
C ILE A 279 -7.51 -13.51 7.36
N MET A 280 -8.22 -13.83 8.43
CA MET A 280 -7.71 -14.77 9.44
C MET A 280 -7.57 -16.19 8.86
N ALA A 281 -8.49 -16.64 8.01
CA ALA A 281 -8.35 -17.93 7.33
C ALA A 281 -7.10 -17.96 6.42
N GLU A 282 -6.79 -16.86 5.74
CA GLU A 282 -5.58 -16.74 4.92
C GLU A 282 -4.30 -16.72 5.76
N PHE A 283 -4.26 -15.95 6.85
CA PHE A 283 -3.12 -15.96 7.79
C PHE A 283 -2.88 -17.35 8.38
N PHE A 284 -3.94 -18.06 8.76
CA PHE A 284 -3.81 -19.43 9.27
C PHE A 284 -3.34 -20.41 8.20
N HIS A 285 -3.72 -20.21 6.94
CA HIS A 285 -3.19 -20.99 5.84
C HIS A 285 -1.69 -20.76 5.66
N GLN A 286 -1.23 -19.50 5.68
CA GLN A 286 0.21 -19.20 5.65
C GLN A 286 0.95 -19.86 6.82
N GLY A 287 0.41 -19.77 8.04
CA GLY A 287 1.03 -20.40 9.22
C GLY A 287 1.09 -21.93 9.14
N ASP A 288 0.12 -22.55 8.45
CA ASP A 288 0.19 -23.98 8.13
C ASP A 288 1.32 -24.27 7.12
N CYS A 289 1.50 -23.45 6.08
CA CYS A 289 2.60 -23.55 5.12
C CYS A 289 4.00 -23.32 5.77
N GLU A 290 4.11 -22.35 6.68
CA GLU A 290 5.34 -22.07 7.44
C GLU A 290 5.73 -23.27 8.29
N ARG A 291 4.77 -23.85 9.01
CA ARG A 291 4.97 -25.04 9.83
C ARG A 291 5.42 -26.25 9.01
N GLU A 292 4.81 -26.47 7.85
CA GLU A 292 5.18 -27.56 6.93
C GLU A 292 6.57 -27.38 6.33
N SER A 293 6.99 -26.13 6.12
CA SER A 293 8.31 -25.77 5.59
C SER A 293 9.40 -25.69 6.67
N GLY A 294 9.05 -25.90 7.94
CA GLY A 294 9.98 -25.82 9.07
C GLY A 294 10.43 -24.40 9.40
N LEU A 295 9.66 -23.38 8.99
CA LEU A 295 9.88 -21.98 9.34
C LEU A 295 9.21 -21.65 10.68
N ASP A 296 9.70 -20.61 11.35
CA ASP A 296 8.99 -20.02 12.49
C ASP A 296 7.67 -19.42 12.00
N ILE A 297 6.59 -19.71 12.73
CA ILE A 297 5.25 -19.23 12.36
C ILE A 297 5.19 -17.72 12.59
N SER A 298 4.79 -16.98 11.57
CA SER A 298 4.64 -15.53 11.62
C SER A 298 3.63 -15.10 12.69
N PRO A 299 3.81 -13.92 13.28
CA PRO A 299 2.79 -13.31 14.14
C PRO A 299 1.42 -13.36 13.46
N MET A 300 0.36 -13.59 14.24
CA MET A 300 -1.03 -13.73 13.75
C MET A 300 -1.34 -14.96 12.90
N CYS A 301 -0.36 -15.72 12.44
CA CYS A 301 -0.56 -16.86 11.54
C CYS A 301 -0.82 -18.19 12.25
N ASP A 302 -0.65 -18.25 13.58
CA ASP A 302 -0.97 -19.45 14.36
C ASP A 302 -2.40 -19.43 14.94
N LYS A 303 -3.28 -20.24 14.35
CA LYS A 303 -4.68 -20.42 14.79
C LYS A 303 -4.85 -20.87 16.24
N HIS A 304 -3.82 -21.43 16.86
CA HIS A 304 -3.89 -21.89 18.25
C HIS A 304 -3.54 -20.80 19.27
N THR A 305 -2.90 -19.71 18.83
CA THR A 305 -2.43 -18.64 19.72
C THR A 305 -2.94 -17.25 19.35
N ALA A 306 -3.44 -17.05 18.13
CA ALA A 306 -3.97 -15.77 17.67
C ALA A 306 -5.20 -15.33 18.50
N SER A 307 -5.19 -14.07 18.93
CA SER A 307 -6.33 -13.42 19.56
C SER A 307 -6.95 -12.44 18.58
N VAL A 308 -7.94 -12.92 17.80
CA VAL A 308 -8.55 -12.16 16.70
C VAL A 308 -9.08 -10.81 17.18
N GLU A 309 -9.83 -10.77 18.28
CA GLU A 309 -10.47 -9.55 18.77
C GLU A 309 -9.45 -8.48 19.17
N LYS A 310 -8.40 -8.87 19.90
CA LYS A 310 -7.33 -7.96 20.31
C LYS A 310 -6.57 -7.43 19.10
N SER A 311 -6.35 -8.27 18.11
CA SER A 311 -5.63 -7.88 16.90
C SER A 311 -6.45 -6.94 16.02
N GLN A 312 -7.78 -7.10 15.94
CA GLN A 312 -8.63 -6.13 15.26
C GLN A 312 -8.64 -4.78 15.98
N VAL A 313 -8.68 -4.76 17.32
CA VAL A 313 -8.57 -3.51 18.09
C VAL A 313 -7.22 -2.82 17.83
N GLY A 314 -6.11 -3.55 17.97
CA GLY A 314 -4.79 -2.96 17.72
C GLY A 314 -4.60 -2.52 16.27
N PHE A 315 -5.08 -3.28 15.30
CA PHE A 315 -5.04 -2.86 13.89
C PHE A 315 -5.83 -1.56 13.66
N ILE A 316 -7.00 -1.40 14.28
CA ILE A 316 -7.75 -0.15 14.18
C ILE A 316 -7.00 0.99 14.85
N ASP A 317 -6.52 0.81 16.08
CA ASP A 317 -5.90 1.89 16.86
C ASP A 317 -4.60 2.41 16.21
N TYR A 318 -3.76 1.52 15.70
CA TYR A 318 -2.42 1.87 15.21
C TYR A 318 -2.33 2.09 13.71
N ILE A 319 -3.25 1.52 12.91
CA ILE A 319 -3.18 1.57 11.43
C ILE A 319 -4.43 2.22 10.84
N ALA A 320 -5.61 1.63 11.05
CA ALA A 320 -6.80 2.05 10.30
C ALA A 320 -7.32 3.42 10.75
N HIS A 321 -7.44 3.67 12.06
CA HIS A 321 -7.96 4.94 12.58
C HIS A 321 -7.06 6.12 12.22
N PRO A 322 -5.72 6.10 12.42
CA PRO A 322 -4.87 7.23 12.02
C PRO A 322 -4.97 7.58 10.52
N LEU A 323 -5.08 6.56 9.66
CA LEU A 323 -5.29 6.74 8.22
C LEU A 323 -6.64 7.37 7.91
N TRP A 324 -7.72 6.79 8.42
CA TRP A 324 -9.08 7.26 8.15
C TRP A 324 -9.38 8.62 8.77
N GLU A 325 -8.79 8.94 9.93
CA GLU A 325 -8.88 10.25 10.57
C GLU A 325 -8.24 11.32 9.68
N THR A 326 -7.01 11.06 9.22
CA THR A 326 -6.31 11.97 8.30
C THR A 326 -7.07 12.12 6.97
N TRP A 327 -7.62 11.03 6.44
CA TRP A 327 -8.45 11.07 5.24
C TRP A 327 -9.72 11.92 5.46
N ALA A 328 -10.39 11.74 6.59
CA ALA A 328 -11.58 12.51 6.94
C ALA A 328 -11.28 14.00 7.10
N ASP A 329 -10.13 14.35 7.67
CA ASP A 329 -9.68 15.75 7.72
C ASP A 329 -9.45 16.34 6.33
N LEU A 330 -8.92 15.54 5.39
CA LEU A 330 -8.72 15.98 4.01
C LEU A 330 -10.06 16.31 3.34
N VAL A 331 -11.04 15.40 3.44
CA VAL A 331 -12.34 15.48 2.73
C VAL A 331 -13.50 15.96 3.60
N HIS A 332 -13.22 16.57 4.76
CA HIS A 332 -14.24 16.94 5.73
C HIS A 332 -15.36 17.79 5.09
N PRO A 333 -16.65 17.47 5.34
CA PRO A 333 -17.16 16.51 6.35
C PRO A 333 -17.47 15.10 5.81
N ASP A 334 -17.11 14.79 4.57
CA ASP A 334 -17.73 13.70 3.80
C ASP A 334 -17.48 12.29 4.37
N ALA A 335 -16.40 12.09 5.14
CA ALA A 335 -16.03 10.77 5.68
C ALA A 335 -16.38 10.58 7.17
N GLN A 336 -17.11 11.51 7.80
CA GLN A 336 -17.39 11.42 9.25
C GLN A 336 -18.16 10.15 9.62
N ASP A 337 -19.20 9.79 8.86
CA ASP A 337 -19.99 8.57 9.10
C ASP A 337 -19.11 7.29 9.05
N LEU A 338 -18.02 7.31 8.28
CA LEU A 338 -17.07 6.20 8.18
C LEU A 338 -16.21 6.07 9.43
N LEU A 339 -15.80 7.19 10.02
CA LEU A 339 -15.09 7.22 11.30
C LEU A 339 -15.99 6.77 12.44
N ASP A 340 -17.24 7.24 12.49
CA ASP A 340 -18.20 6.82 13.51
C ASP A 340 -18.42 5.30 13.44
N THR A 341 -18.56 4.75 12.22
CA THR A 341 -18.67 3.28 12.01
C THR A 341 -17.39 2.53 12.43
N LEU A 342 -16.21 3.10 12.18
CA LEU A 342 -14.92 2.54 12.58
C LEU A 342 -14.82 2.45 14.11
N GLU A 343 -15.22 3.51 14.81
CA GLU A 343 -15.26 3.56 16.28
C GLU A 343 -16.24 2.53 16.85
N ASP A 344 -17.47 2.47 16.33
CA ASP A 344 -18.47 1.49 16.74
C ASP A 344 -17.97 0.05 16.57
N ASN A 345 -17.33 -0.25 15.43
CA ASN A 345 -16.77 -1.57 15.15
C ASN A 345 -15.60 -1.91 16.08
N ARG A 346 -14.75 -0.93 16.39
CA ARG A 346 -13.62 -1.08 17.32
C ARG A 346 -14.11 -1.36 18.74
N GLU A 347 -15.10 -0.61 19.21
CA GLU A 347 -15.75 -0.86 20.50
C GLU A 347 -16.41 -2.24 20.56
N TRP A 348 -17.06 -2.66 19.46
CA TRP A 348 -17.64 -3.99 19.39
C TRP A 348 -16.58 -5.07 19.57
N TYR A 349 -15.45 -5.02 18.84
CA TYR A 349 -14.37 -6.00 18.99
C TYR A 349 -13.74 -5.94 20.39
N GLN A 350 -13.53 -4.75 20.95
CA GLN A 350 -13.06 -4.58 22.33
C GLN A 350 -13.99 -5.29 23.33
N SER A 351 -15.32 -5.16 23.15
CA SER A 351 -16.32 -5.80 24.01
C SER A 351 -16.33 -7.34 23.93
N LYS A 352 -15.77 -7.91 22.85
CA LYS A 352 -15.68 -9.36 22.62
C LYS A 352 -14.40 -9.98 23.18
N ILE A 353 -13.42 -9.19 23.58
CA ILE A 353 -12.20 -9.70 24.20
C ILE A 353 -12.57 -10.45 25.50
N PRO A 354 -12.23 -11.74 25.63
CA PRO A 354 -12.50 -12.49 26.86
C PRO A 354 -11.83 -11.85 28.07
N ARG A 355 -12.60 -11.57 29.13
CA ARG A 355 -12.05 -11.07 30.39
C ARG A 355 -11.21 -12.17 31.04
N SER A 356 -10.01 -11.82 31.50
CA SER A 356 -9.19 -12.76 32.25
C SER A 356 -9.78 -12.98 33.65
N PRO A 357 -9.64 -14.17 34.26
CA PRO A 357 -10.11 -14.42 35.62
C PRO A 357 -9.51 -13.48 36.69
N SER A 358 -8.38 -12.82 36.37
CA SER A 358 -7.63 -11.90 37.22
C SER A 358 -8.24 -10.50 37.37
N ASP A 359 -9.21 -10.11 36.55
CA ASP A 359 -9.77 -8.75 36.54
C ASP A 359 -10.85 -8.49 37.60
N LEU A 360 -11.14 -9.46 38.47
CA LEU A 360 -12.17 -9.33 39.52
C LEU A 360 -11.70 -8.59 40.78
N THR A 361 -10.44 -8.15 40.86
CA THR A 361 -9.86 -7.58 42.08
C THR A 361 -9.46 -6.10 42.03
N ASN A 362 -9.63 -5.38 40.93
CA ASN A 362 -9.35 -3.93 40.87
C ASN A 362 -10.44 -3.16 40.09
N PRO A 363 -11.34 -2.42 40.75
CA PRO A 363 -12.38 -1.63 40.08
C PRO A 363 -11.94 -0.18 39.75
N GLU A 364 -10.66 0.03 39.42
CA GLU A 364 -10.18 1.34 38.94
C GLU A 364 -9.32 1.14 37.69
N TRP A 365 -9.95 1.24 36.52
CA TRP A 365 -9.30 1.71 35.30
C TRP A 365 -10.30 2.58 34.54
N GLY A 366 -10.14 3.89 34.69
CA GLY A 366 -10.89 4.90 33.95
C GLY A 366 -10.05 5.43 32.80
N GLY A 367 -10.65 5.48 31.61
CA GLY A 367 -10.18 6.22 30.43
C GLY A 367 -9.60 5.35 29.31
N PRO A 368 -10.02 5.53 28.04
CA PRO A 368 -9.31 5.00 26.89
C PRO A 368 -8.08 5.88 26.64
N ASP A 369 -6.88 5.30 26.68
CA ASP A 369 -5.72 5.91 26.03
C ASP A 369 -5.99 5.85 24.52
N ARG A 370 -6.58 6.93 24.01
CA ARG A 370 -6.83 7.11 22.59
C ARG A 370 -5.52 7.61 21.98
N PHE A 371 -4.88 6.76 21.19
CA PHE A 371 -3.65 7.13 20.49
C PHE A 371 -3.95 8.28 19.51
N GLN A 372 -3.38 9.44 19.79
CA GLN A 372 -3.51 10.63 18.95
C GLN A 372 -2.09 11.10 18.59
N PHE A 373 -1.80 11.18 17.31
CA PHE A 373 -0.49 11.66 16.84
C PHE A 373 -0.45 13.18 16.98
N GLU A 374 0.04 13.68 18.10
CA GLU A 374 0.23 15.11 18.34
C GLU A 374 1.73 15.42 18.31
N LEU A 375 2.17 16.20 17.30
CA LEU A 375 3.55 16.69 17.21
C LEU A 375 3.67 17.91 18.15
N THR A 376 4.43 17.80 19.24
CA THR A 376 4.73 18.95 20.10
C THR A 376 6.02 19.63 19.63
N LEU A 377 6.08 20.97 19.75
CA LEU A 377 7.23 21.79 19.35
C LEU A 377 8.52 21.43 20.07
N GLU A 378 8.44 20.80 21.25
CA GLU A 378 9.59 20.37 22.05
C GLU A 378 10.35 19.20 21.39
N GLU A 379 9.66 18.28 20.72
CA GLU A 379 10.29 17.12 20.05
C GLU A 379 10.97 17.49 18.71
N ALA A 380 10.76 18.71 18.19
CA ALA A 380 11.46 19.23 17.02
C ALA A 380 12.80 19.90 17.38
N GLU A 381 12.96 20.33 18.64
CA GLU A 381 14.21 20.93 19.12
C GLU A 381 15.26 19.85 19.47
N GLU A 382 14.84 18.63 19.82
CA GLU A 382 15.75 17.48 20.02
C GLU A 382 16.45 17.04 18.70
N GLU A 383 15.88 17.31 17.52
CA GLU A 383 16.53 17.04 16.23
C GLU A 383 17.72 17.97 15.95
N ASP A 384 17.70 19.21 16.44
CA ASP A 384 18.82 20.16 16.27
C ASP A 384 20.01 19.80 17.18
N GLU A 385 19.78 19.09 18.29
CA GLU A 385 20.85 18.65 19.21
C GLU A 385 21.48 17.30 18.79
N GLU A 386 20.69 16.36 18.25
CA GLU A 386 21.21 15.06 17.77
C GLU A 386 22.03 15.18 16.47
N GLU A 387 21.70 16.12 15.56
CA GLU A 387 22.50 16.35 14.35
C GLU A 387 23.87 17.03 14.64
N GLU A 388 24.03 17.71 15.77
CA GLU A 388 25.34 18.26 16.19
C GLU A 388 26.27 17.20 16.82
N GLU A 389 25.74 16.11 17.40
CA GLU A 389 26.58 15.05 18.01
C GLU A 389 27.14 14.05 16.98
N ASP A 390 26.47 13.81 15.85
CA ASP A 390 26.96 12.89 14.79
C ASP A 390 28.06 13.50 13.88
N GLY A 391 28.43 14.76 14.11
CA GLY A 391 29.47 15.49 13.35
C GLY A 391 30.91 15.31 13.84
N GLU A 392 31.14 14.70 15.01
CA GLU A 392 32.46 14.63 15.66
C GLU A 392 32.98 13.21 15.92
N GLU A 393 32.96 12.30 14.93
CA GLU A 393 33.91 11.16 14.99
C GLU A 393 34.30 10.64 13.61
N THR A 394 35.50 11.02 13.16
CA THR A 394 36.50 10.17 12.44
C THR A 394 37.64 11.05 11.92
N THR A 395 38.58 11.39 12.80
CA THR A 395 39.94 11.67 12.36
C THR A 395 40.75 10.39 12.53
N LEU A 396 41.25 9.82 11.43
CA LEU A 396 42.65 9.42 11.24
C LEU A 396 42.84 8.64 9.92
N ASP A 397 43.97 8.96 9.29
CA ASP A 397 44.73 8.21 8.28
C ASP A 397 44.25 8.16 6.82
N LYS A 398 44.67 9.20 6.07
CA LYS A 398 45.17 9.02 4.69
C LYS A 398 46.44 9.85 4.45
N GLU A 399 47.59 9.22 4.67
CA GLU A 399 48.82 9.57 3.95
C GLU A 399 48.68 9.15 2.48
N ALA A 400 48.75 10.09 1.54
CA ALA A 400 49.31 9.85 0.21
C ALA A 400 49.68 11.15 -0.52
N LEU A 401 50.98 11.26 -0.83
CA LEU A 401 51.56 11.85 -2.05
C LEU A 401 51.56 13.38 -2.20
N LYS A 402 52.70 13.97 -1.81
CA LYS A 402 53.20 15.29 -2.24
C LYS A 402 53.50 15.31 -3.74
N LEU A 403 53.01 16.34 -4.44
CA LEU A 403 53.69 17.00 -5.58
C LEU A 403 53.44 18.51 -5.47
N PRO A 404 54.44 19.38 -5.74
CA PRO A 404 54.35 20.80 -5.39
C PRO A 404 53.82 21.69 -6.54
N ASP A 405 53.20 22.77 -6.07
CA ASP A 405 52.75 24.02 -6.70
C ASP A 405 53.27 24.38 -8.10
N THR A 406 52.35 24.86 -8.94
CA THR A 406 52.66 25.82 -10.00
C THR A 406 51.63 26.94 -10.01
N GLU A 407 52.15 28.14 -10.21
CA GLU A 407 51.59 29.45 -9.87
C GLU A 407 50.29 29.85 -10.59
N LEU A 408 49.52 30.66 -9.87
CA LEU A 408 48.46 31.56 -10.35
C LEU A 408 48.97 32.54 -11.41
N LEU A 409 48.32 32.59 -12.57
CA LEU A 409 48.21 33.82 -13.37
C LEU A 409 46.81 33.93 -14.00
N SER A 410 46.18 35.08 -13.75
CA SER A 410 44.83 35.52 -14.13
C SER A 410 44.59 35.60 -15.65
N PRO A 411 43.34 35.52 -16.15
CA PRO A 411 43.03 35.87 -17.52
C PRO A 411 42.44 37.29 -17.63
N GLU A 412 43.10 38.16 -18.38
CA GLU A 412 42.48 39.34 -19.00
C GLU A 412 42.22 39.08 -20.49
N ALA A 413 41.07 39.60 -20.93
CA ALA A 413 40.71 40.08 -22.26
C ALA A 413 40.64 39.10 -23.45
N GLY A 414 39.43 39.00 -24.03
CA GLY A 414 39.23 38.63 -25.44
C GLY A 414 39.79 39.70 -26.40
N PRO A 415 39.89 39.43 -27.71
CA PRO A 415 38.67 39.43 -28.55
C PRO A 415 38.62 38.38 -29.70
N ASP A 416 37.41 38.22 -30.22
CA ASP A 416 36.92 37.63 -31.49
C ASP A 416 37.63 38.21 -32.75
N PRO A 417 37.35 37.84 -34.03
CA PRO A 417 36.73 36.65 -34.67
C PRO A 417 37.56 36.05 -35.85
N GLY A 418 37.10 34.92 -36.40
CA GLY A 418 37.19 34.64 -37.84
C GLY A 418 38.21 33.60 -38.30
N ASP A 419 37.74 32.42 -38.71
CA ASP A 419 37.82 31.93 -40.10
C ASP A 419 37.39 30.44 -40.20
N LEU A 420 36.39 30.19 -41.04
CA LEU A 420 36.15 28.90 -41.72
C LEU A 420 37.24 28.74 -42.80
N PRO A 421 37.67 27.53 -43.24
CA PRO A 421 36.75 26.63 -43.94
C PRO A 421 37.06 25.10 -44.00
N LEU A 422 35.98 24.37 -44.29
CA LEU A 422 35.80 23.27 -45.26
C LEU A 422 36.58 21.93 -45.15
N ASP A 423 35.77 20.90 -45.46
CA ASP A 423 36.07 19.61 -46.10
C ASP A 423 36.66 18.46 -45.26
N ASN A 424 35.86 17.40 -45.06
CA ASN A 424 35.77 16.35 -46.08
C ASN A 424 34.68 15.30 -45.81
N GLN A 425 34.09 14.83 -46.90
CA GLN A 425 33.07 13.79 -47.03
C GLN A 425 33.63 12.36 -46.94
N ARG A 426 32.69 11.40 -46.77
CA ARG A 426 32.72 9.94 -47.04
C ARG A 426 33.53 9.12 -46.03
N THR A 427 32.97 8.08 -45.39
CA THR A 427 32.15 6.98 -45.92
C THR A 427 31.10 6.51 -44.92
#